data_AF-A0A5E4ZD57-F1
#
_entry.id   AF-A0A5E4ZD57-F1
#
_cell.length_a   1.000
_cell.length_b   1.000
_cell.length_c   1.000
_cell.angle_alpha   90.00
_cell.angle_beta   90.00
_cell.angle_gamma   90.00
#
_symmetry.space_group_name_H-M   'P 1'
#
loop_
_entity.id
_entity.type
_entity.pdbx_description
1 polymer ?
#
loop_
_entity_poly.entity_id
_entity_poly.type
_entity_poly.pdbx_seq_one_letter_code
_entity_poly.pdbx_strand_id
1 'polypeptide(L)'
;MRKEVKVNVCGRPYLIHQMAAREGFEYLAIDSADYTVEELVKGVKVKVAGQWVAAEDEEVINVAISDAAGILPPYKVLWALNAEVRQVNFGFLAGRKKPEVPGRFRSNVDTQEADGMDPLIANLFASGKASMIELETVYSVEDAVRMMDSIVVANVNQALIDEAAMAEAKSKSKR
;
A
#
# COMPACT_ATOMS: atom_id res chain seq x y z
N MET A 1 -10.74 -1.98 4.66
CA MET A 1 -10.39 -2.30 6.06
C MET A 1 -9.32 -3.39 6.04
N ARG A 2 -8.29 -3.24 6.87
CA ARG A 2 -7.17 -4.20 6.97
C ARG A 2 -7.65 -5.59 7.39
N LYS A 3 -7.09 -6.62 6.77
CA LYS A 3 -7.40 -8.04 7.05
C LYS A 3 -6.16 -8.80 7.48
N GLU A 4 -6.37 -9.90 8.20
CA GLU A 4 -5.35 -10.92 8.40
C GLU A 4 -5.49 -11.99 7.30
N VAL A 5 -4.36 -12.36 6.70
CA VAL A 5 -4.28 -13.39 5.66
C VAL A 5 -3.42 -14.52 6.18
N LYS A 6 -3.97 -15.74 6.12
CA LYS A 6 -3.21 -16.95 6.45
C LYS A 6 -2.44 -17.42 5.23
N VAL A 7 -1.13 -17.58 5.38
CA VAL A 7 -0.24 -18.13 4.35
C VAL A 7 0.52 -19.34 4.88
N ASN A 8 1.07 -20.14 3.98
CA ASN A 8 1.96 -21.25 4.32
C ASN A 8 3.29 -21.02 3.60
N VAL A 9 4.36 -20.85 4.37
CA VAL A 9 5.71 -20.62 3.84
C VAL A 9 6.60 -21.74 4.36
N CYS A 10 7.25 -22.45 3.44
CA CYS A 10 8.17 -23.54 3.77
C CYS A 10 7.58 -24.57 4.76
N GLY A 11 6.30 -24.90 4.59
CA GLY A 11 5.59 -25.88 5.40
C GLY A 11 5.11 -25.36 6.78
N ARG A 12 5.33 -24.09 7.10
CA ARG A 12 4.85 -23.45 8.35
C ARG A 12 3.73 -22.46 8.07
N PRO A 13 2.68 -22.43 8.91
CA PRO A 13 1.60 -21.46 8.77
C PRO A 13 1.96 -20.12 9.42
N TYR A 14 1.68 -19.03 8.71
CA TYR A 14 1.83 -17.65 9.18
C TYR A 14 0.51 -16.89 9.04
N LEU A 15 0.30 -15.89 9.87
CA LEU A 15 -0.74 -14.87 9.69
C LEU A 15 -0.07 -13.55 9.37
N ILE A 16 -0.48 -12.92 8.28
CA ILE A 16 0.02 -11.61 7.86
C ILE A 16 -1.13 -10.61 8.05
N HIS A 17 -0.95 -9.65 8.95
CA HIS A 17 -1.85 -8.52 9.04
C HIS A 17 -1.47 -7.49 7.98
N GLN A 18 -2.45 -7.00 7.21
CA GLN A 18 -2.17 -5.95 6.24
C GLN A 18 -1.60 -4.69 6.93
N MET A 19 -0.63 -4.08 6.29
CA MET A 19 -0.01 -2.83 6.71
C MET A 19 -1.04 -1.70 6.69
N ALA A 20 -0.86 -0.75 7.61
CA ALA A 20 -1.54 0.54 7.50
C ALA A 20 -1.14 1.25 6.21
N ALA A 21 -2.03 2.07 5.64
CA ALA A 21 -1.75 2.77 4.40
C ALA A 21 -0.48 3.61 4.52
N ARG A 22 -0.34 4.41 5.58
CA ARG A 22 0.85 5.24 5.84
C ARG A 22 2.13 4.40 5.85
N GLU A 23 2.15 3.38 6.71
CA GLU A 23 3.27 2.46 6.86
C GLU A 23 3.63 1.76 5.54
N GLY A 24 2.63 1.32 4.78
CA GLY A 24 2.87 0.62 3.53
C GLY A 24 3.39 1.52 2.41
N PHE A 25 3.09 2.83 2.41
CA PHE A 25 3.72 3.77 1.47
C PHE A 25 5.17 4.09 1.87
N GLU A 26 5.44 4.26 3.17
CA GLU A 26 6.83 4.31 3.68
C GLU A 26 7.58 3.03 3.29
N TYR A 27 6.90 1.87 3.35
CA TYR A 27 7.46 0.58 2.97
C TYR A 27 7.83 0.48 1.48
N LEU A 28 7.14 1.23 0.60
CA LEU A 28 7.44 1.26 -0.83
C LEU A 28 8.55 2.25 -1.18
N ALA A 29 8.80 3.25 -0.34
CA ALA A 29 9.75 4.32 -0.61
C ALA A 29 11.20 3.94 -0.26
N ILE A 30 11.40 3.02 0.67
CA ILE A 30 12.73 2.57 1.12
C ILE A 30 13.22 1.41 0.23
N ASP A 31 14.52 1.39 -0.07
CA ASP A 31 15.10 0.24 -0.77
C ASP A 31 15.04 -0.99 0.15
N SER A 32 14.64 -2.13 -0.41
CA SER A 32 14.53 -3.39 0.33
C SER A 32 15.82 -3.86 1.01
N ALA A 33 16.97 -3.32 0.60
CA ALA A 33 18.28 -3.58 1.21
C ALA A 33 18.46 -2.93 2.59
N ASP A 34 17.65 -1.94 2.93
CA ASP A 34 17.81 -1.15 4.17
C ASP A 34 16.95 -1.66 5.34
N TYR A 35 16.10 -2.66 5.12
CA TYR A 35 15.25 -3.21 6.18
C TYR A 35 15.98 -4.18 7.11
N THR A 36 15.70 -4.06 8.40
CA THR A 36 16.05 -5.08 9.39
C THR A 36 15.14 -6.31 9.26
N VAL A 37 15.54 -7.43 9.86
CA VAL A 37 14.74 -8.67 9.82
C VAL A 37 13.37 -8.46 10.45
N GLU A 38 13.32 -7.72 11.55
CA GLU A 38 12.11 -7.37 12.30
C GLU A 38 11.14 -6.56 11.43
N GLU A 39 11.67 -5.59 10.67
CA GLU A 39 10.87 -4.77 9.76
C GLU A 39 10.29 -5.60 8.60
N LEU A 40 11.01 -6.61 8.11
CA LEU A 40 10.53 -7.50 7.06
C LEU A 40 9.38 -8.42 7.51
N VAL A 41 9.28 -8.69 8.81
CA VAL A 41 8.25 -9.56 9.40
C VAL A 41 7.25 -8.80 10.25
N LYS A 42 7.22 -7.48 10.13
CA LYS A 42 6.29 -6.64 10.85
C LYS A 42 4.84 -6.98 10.50
N GLY A 43 3.99 -7.09 11.52
CA GLY A 43 2.60 -7.52 11.36
C GLY A 43 2.43 -9.01 11.04
N VAL A 44 3.51 -9.81 11.08
CA VAL A 44 3.46 -11.26 10.91
C VAL A 44 3.35 -11.95 12.26
N LYS A 45 2.48 -12.96 12.34
CA LYS A 45 2.39 -13.88 13.46
C LYS A 45 2.71 -15.29 13.00
N VAL A 46 3.42 -16.03 13.85
CA VAL A 46 3.80 -17.43 13.64
C VAL A 46 3.28 -18.29 14.78
N LYS A 47 2.99 -19.56 14.49
CA LYS A 47 2.46 -20.48 15.49
C LYS A 47 3.59 -21.17 16.25
N VAL A 48 3.74 -20.86 17.54
CA VAL A 48 4.72 -21.47 18.45
C VAL A 48 3.97 -22.09 19.63
N ALA A 49 4.26 -23.36 19.94
CA ALA A 49 3.60 -24.09 21.04
C ALA A 49 2.05 -24.01 21.06
N GLY A 50 1.43 -23.95 19.87
CA GLY A 50 -0.02 -23.84 19.73
C GLY A 50 -0.60 -22.43 19.74
N GLN A 51 0.20 -21.41 20.08
CA GLN A 51 -0.22 -20.01 20.16
C GLN A 51 0.34 -19.19 18.98
N TRP A 52 -0.39 -18.15 18.59
CA TRP A 52 0.08 -17.18 17.59
C TRP A 52 0.88 -16.09 18.29
N VAL A 53 2.15 -15.98 17.94
CA VAL A 53 3.11 -15.04 18.52
C VAL A 53 3.60 -14.10 17.43
N ALA A 54 3.86 -12.84 17.77
CA ALA A 54 4.45 -11.89 16.82
C ALA A 54 5.82 -12.39 16.37
N ALA A 55 6.10 -12.32 15.08
CA ALA A 55 7.37 -12.71 14.50
C ALA A 55 8.44 -11.62 14.60
N GLU A 56 8.13 -10.47 15.20
CA GLU A 56 9.04 -9.33 15.39
C GLU A 56 10.00 -9.54 16.58
N ASP A 57 9.74 -10.52 17.43
CA ASP A 57 10.61 -10.88 18.55
C ASP A 57 11.82 -11.70 18.06
N GLU A 58 13.03 -11.26 18.37
CA GLU A 58 14.30 -11.88 17.95
C GLU A 58 14.39 -13.36 18.36
N GLU A 59 13.88 -13.73 19.54
CA GLU A 59 13.85 -15.12 19.98
C GLU A 59 12.89 -15.96 19.12
N VAL A 60 11.76 -15.36 18.72
CA VAL A 60 10.76 -15.99 17.85
C VAL A 60 11.29 -16.12 16.42
N ILE A 61 12.00 -15.11 15.91
CA ILE A 61 12.64 -15.14 14.58
C ILE A 61 13.54 -16.36 14.47
N ASN A 62 14.46 -16.51 15.43
CA ASN A 62 15.48 -17.56 15.41
C ASN A 62 14.89 -18.98 15.49
N VAL A 63 13.75 -19.15 16.16
CA VAL A 63 13.12 -20.47 16.36
C VAL A 63 12.06 -20.79 15.30
N ALA A 64 11.29 -19.77 14.88
CA ALA A 64 10.06 -19.96 14.13
C ALA A 64 10.16 -19.61 12.64
N ILE A 65 11.17 -18.84 12.23
CA ILE A 65 11.49 -18.60 10.81
C ILE A 65 12.45 -19.69 10.33
N SER A 66 11.88 -20.87 10.10
CA SER A 66 12.62 -22.05 9.67
C SER A 66 11.78 -22.92 8.75
N ASP A 67 12.44 -23.70 7.91
CA ASP A 67 11.79 -24.68 7.05
C ASP A 67 11.30 -25.87 7.88
N ALA A 68 10.05 -26.28 7.70
CA ALA A 68 9.49 -27.44 8.39
C ALA A 68 10.24 -28.73 8.05
N ALA A 69 10.82 -28.83 6.84
CA ALA A 69 11.64 -29.97 6.44
C ALA A 69 13.11 -29.84 6.87
N GLY A 70 13.55 -28.67 7.36
CA GLY A 70 14.94 -28.41 7.75
C GLY A 70 15.94 -28.38 6.59
N ILE A 71 15.48 -28.23 5.35
CA ILE A 71 16.31 -28.25 4.14
C ILE A 71 16.79 -26.84 3.81
N LEU A 72 15.91 -25.84 3.90
CA LEU A 72 16.25 -24.47 3.56
C LEU A 72 16.88 -23.73 4.75
N PRO A 73 17.95 -22.96 4.52
CA PRO A 73 18.52 -22.09 5.55
C PRO A 73 17.55 -20.95 5.90
N PRO A 74 17.58 -20.43 7.15
CA PRO A 74 16.62 -19.43 7.65
C PRO A 74 16.47 -18.19 6.76
N TYR A 75 17.56 -17.65 6.19
CA TYR A 75 17.49 -16.47 5.33
C TYR A 75 16.62 -16.69 4.07
N LYS A 76 16.57 -17.91 3.53
CA LYS A 76 15.70 -18.23 2.37
C LYS A 76 14.23 -18.28 2.79
N VAL A 77 13.96 -18.78 4.00
CA VAL A 77 12.61 -18.80 4.56
C VAL A 77 12.13 -17.38 4.82
N LEU A 78 12.98 -16.54 5.42
CA LEU A 78 12.72 -15.11 5.62
C LEU A 78 12.42 -14.41 4.28
N TRP A 79 13.21 -14.67 3.25
CA TRP A 79 13.00 -14.05 1.94
C TRP A 79 11.68 -14.49 1.29
N ALA A 80 11.34 -15.78 1.39
CA ALA A 80 10.05 -16.29 0.93
C ALA A 80 8.87 -15.69 1.73
N LEU A 81 9.02 -15.55 3.04
CA LEU A 81 8.01 -14.92 3.90
C LEU A 81 7.82 -13.45 3.54
N ASN A 82 8.91 -12.71 3.33
CA ASN A 82 8.87 -11.32 2.88
C ASN A 82 8.17 -11.19 1.51
N ALA A 83 8.43 -12.12 0.59
CA ALA A 83 7.71 -12.14 -0.70
C ALA A 83 6.19 -12.29 -0.51
N GLU A 84 5.74 -13.15 0.41
CA GLU A 84 4.32 -13.27 0.76
C GLU A 84 3.77 -12.01 1.45
N VAL A 85 4.52 -11.38 2.36
CA VAL A 85 4.15 -10.10 2.98
C VAL A 85 3.94 -9.03 1.92
N ARG A 86 4.86 -8.93 0.96
CA ARG A 86 4.73 -8.00 -0.17
C ARG A 86 3.54 -8.35 -1.06
N GLN A 87 3.30 -9.63 -1.31
CA GLN A 87 2.15 -10.07 -2.10
C GLN A 87 0.81 -9.73 -1.42
N VAL A 88 0.70 -9.93 -0.11
CA VAL A 88 -0.52 -9.62 0.67
C VAL A 88 -0.80 -8.11 0.71
N ASN A 89 0.24 -7.29 0.80
CA ASN A 89 0.11 -5.84 0.92
C ASN A 89 0.05 -5.11 -0.42
N PHE A 90 0.74 -5.60 -1.45
CA PHE A 90 0.95 -4.89 -2.72
C PHE A 90 0.61 -5.71 -3.97
N GLY A 91 0.24 -6.99 -3.83
CA GLY A 91 -0.09 -7.85 -4.96
C GLY A 91 -1.25 -7.33 -5.82
N PHE A 92 -2.12 -6.49 -5.25
CA PHE A 92 -3.19 -5.81 -5.97
C PHE A 92 -2.68 -4.88 -7.09
N LEU A 93 -1.43 -4.41 -7.01
CA LEU A 93 -0.83 -3.53 -8.01
C LEU A 93 -0.59 -4.23 -9.36
N ALA A 94 -0.29 -5.53 -9.36
CA ALA A 94 0.06 -6.27 -10.57
C ALA A 94 -1.09 -6.32 -11.60
N GLY A 95 -2.34 -6.27 -11.14
CA GLY A 95 -3.54 -6.26 -11.99
C GLY A 95 -4.26 -4.91 -12.04
N ARG A 96 -3.72 -3.86 -11.40
CA ARG A 96 -4.42 -2.59 -11.26
C ARG A 96 -4.46 -1.82 -12.57
N LYS A 97 -5.67 -1.48 -13.01
CA LYS A 97 -5.89 -0.51 -14.09
C LYS A 97 -5.91 0.90 -13.49
N LYS A 98 -4.85 1.67 -13.73
CA LYS A 98 -4.79 3.07 -13.32
C LYS A 98 -5.82 3.89 -14.11
N PRO A 99 -6.56 4.81 -13.47
CA PRO A 99 -7.39 5.77 -14.19
C PRO A 99 -6.55 6.55 -15.21
N GLU A 100 -7.04 6.64 -16.44
CA GLU A 100 -6.33 7.36 -17.50
C GLU A 100 -6.67 8.85 -17.42
N VAL A 101 -5.64 9.68 -17.22
CA VAL A 101 -5.76 11.14 -17.30
C VAL A 101 -5.40 11.59 -18.71
N PRO A 102 -6.34 12.15 -19.49
CA PRO A 102 -6.07 12.69 -20.82
C PRO A 102 -4.92 13.69 -20.80
N GLY A 103 -4.04 13.65 -21.81
CA GLY A 103 -2.84 14.49 -21.87
C GLY A 103 -3.12 15.99 -21.74
N ARG A 104 -4.28 16.46 -22.24
CA ARG A 104 -4.70 17.87 -22.15
C ARG A 104 -5.00 18.37 -20.74
N PHE A 105 -5.21 17.46 -19.78
CA PHE A 105 -5.39 17.79 -18.37
C PHE A 105 -4.13 17.62 -17.53
N ARG A 106 -3.03 17.13 -18.13
CA ARG A 106 -1.75 17.03 -17.45
C ARG A 106 -1.08 18.40 -17.49
N SER A 107 -0.99 19.06 -16.34
CA SER A 107 -0.21 20.30 -16.21
C SER A 107 1.22 19.96 -15.79
N ASN A 108 2.21 20.68 -16.31
CA ASN A 108 3.61 20.63 -15.85
C ASN A 108 3.86 21.53 -14.64
N VAL A 109 2.85 21.74 -13.79
CA VAL A 109 3.02 22.56 -12.59
C VAL A 109 3.76 21.72 -11.55
N ASP A 110 4.89 22.23 -11.06
CA ASP A 110 5.61 21.65 -9.93
C ASP A 110 4.68 21.64 -8.72
N THR A 111 4.24 20.45 -8.31
CA THR A 111 3.50 20.26 -7.07
C THR A 111 4.46 20.45 -5.92
N GLN A 112 4.14 21.34 -4.98
CA GLN A 112 4.87 21.39 -3.70
C GLN A 112 4.61 20.08 -2.96
N GLU A 113 5.65 19.27 -2.79
CA GLU A 113 5.62 18.13 -1.90
C GLU A 113 5.69 18.65 -0.46
N ALA A 114 4.82 18.15 0.41
CA ALA A 114 4.95 18.42 1.84
C ALA A 114 6.15 17.60 2.35
N ASP A 115 7.15 18.28 2.91
CA ASP A 115 8.35 17.64 3.45
C ASP A 115 7.97 16.47 4.39
N GLY A 116 8.49 15.29 4.08
CA GLY A 116 8.32 14.09 4.91
C GLY A 116 6.98 13.37 4.81
N MET A 117 6.12 13.69 3.83
CA MET A 117 4.85 13.00 3.60
C MET A 117 4.71 12.49 2.18
N ASP A 118 4.33 11.22 2.03
CA ASP A 118 4.04 10.66 0.71
C ASP A 118 2.93 11.48 0.00
N PRO A 119 3.12 11.89 -1.27
CA PRO A 119 2.16 12.72 -1.99
C PRO A 119 0.75 12.11 -2.08
N LEU A 120 0.61 10.78 -2.04
CA LEU A 120 -0.70 10.13 -2.03
C LEU A 120 -1.41 10.33 -0.69
N ILE A 121 -0.68 10.21 0.42
CA ILE A 121 -1.20 10.46 1.76
C ILE A 121 -1.63 11.93 1.90
N ALA A 122 -0.78 12.86 1.45
CA ALA A 122 -1.08 14.29 1.48
C ALA A 122 -2.36 14.63 0.70
N ASN A 123 -2.53 14.07 -0.49
CA ASN A 123 -3.72 14.28 -1.32
C ASN A 123 -4.99 13.67 -0.71
N LEU A 124 -4.92 12.48 -0.11
CA LEU A 124 -6.06 11.85 0.58
C LEU A 124 -6.52 12.68 1.78
N PHE A 125 -5.57 13.21 2.54
CA PHE A 125 -5.84 14.10 3.66
C PHE A 125 -6.44 15.44 3.20
N ALA A 126 -5.79 16.11 2.23
CA ALA A 126 -6.23 17.42 1.72
C ALA A 126 -7.60 17.36 1.03
N SER A 127 -7.93 16.24 0.37
CA SER A 127 -9.25 16.03 -0.25
C SER A 127 -10.35 15.66 0.74
N GLY A 128 -10.03 15.49 2.03
CA GLY A 128 -10.99 15.11 3.07
C GLY A 128 -11.55 13.69 2.89
N LYS A 129 -10.90 12.83 2.11
CA LYS A 129 -11.35 11.45 1.87
C LYS A 129 -10.96 10.49 2.99
N ALA A 130 -9.91 10.82 3.74
CA ALA A 130 -9.51 10.10 4.93
C ALA A 130 -8.80 11.05 5.91
N SER A 131 -8.98 10.82 7.20
CA SER A 131 -8.16 11.43 8.24
C SER A 131 -6.82 10.70 8.38
N MET A 132 -5.82 11.38 8.95
CA MET A 132 -4.51 10.77 9.22
C MET A 132 -4.64 9.53 10.13
N ILE A 133 -5.50 9.61 11.15
CA ILE A 133 -5.75 8.50 12.07
C ILE A 133 -6.27 7.27 11.31
N GLU A 134 -7.19 7.45 10.36
CA GLU A 134 -7.70 6.32 9.58
C GLU A 134 -6.65 5.70 8.65
N LEU A 135 -5.77 6.52 8.06
CA LEU A 135 -4.66 6.05 7.22
C LEU A 135 -3.59 5.29 8.02
N GLU A 136 -3.47 5.57 9.31
CA GLU A 136 -2.55 4.90 10.25
C GLU A 136 -3.16 3.64 10.89
N THR A 137 -4.49 3.55 11.00
CA THR A 137 -5.13 2.50 11.82
C THR A 137 -6.12 1.61 11.08
N VAL A 138 -6.84 2.14 10.08
CA VAL A 138 -8.02 1.48 9.49
C VAL A 138 -7.78 1.04 8.06
N TYR A 139 -7.21 1.93 7.25
CA TYR A 139 -7.07 1.72 5.82
C TYR A 139 -5.79 0.95 5.49
N SER A 140 -5.93 -0.05 4.61
CA SER A 140 -4.79 -0.69 3.97
C SER A 140 -4.25 0.19 2.84
N VAL A 141 -3.06 -0.15 2.33
CA VAL A 141 -2.51 0.47 1.11
C VAL A 141 -3.50 0.35 -0.06
N GLU A 142 -4.13 -0.82 -0.21
CA GLU A 142 -5.12 -1.05 -1.27
C GLU A 142 -6.34 -0.12 -1.14
N ASP A 143 -6.85 0.08 0.08
CA ASP A 143 -7.96 1.00 0.34
C ASP A 143 -7.58 2.44 -0.06
N ALA A 144 -6.41 2.91 0.39
CA ALA A 144 -5.91 4.26 0.09
C ALA A 144 -5.71 4.48 -1.41
N VAL A 145 -5.16 3.48 -2.12
CA VAL A 145 -4.99 3.56 -3.58
C VAL A 145 -6.34 3.61 -4.30
N ARG A 146 -7.34 2.84 -3.87
CA ARG A 146 -8.69 2.90 -4.45
C ARG A 146 -9.38 4.24 -4.19
N MET A 147 -9.18 4.83 -3.01
CA MET A 147 -9.66 6.18 -2.73
C MET A 147 -9.01 7.19 -3.67
N MET A 148 -7.71 7.06 -3.92
CA MET A 148 -7.02 7.92 -4.88
C MET A 148 -7.60 7.78 -6.28
N ASP A 149 -7.86 6.55 -6.73
CA ASP A 149 -8.48 6.31 -8.02
C ASP A 149 -9.84 7.01 -8.14
N SER A 150 -10.63 7.03 -7.05
CA SER A 150 -11.90 7.74 -7.02
C SER A 150 -11.75 9.27 -7.14
N ILE A 151 -10.71 9.84 -6.52
CA ILE A 151 -10.39 11.28 -6.63
C ILE A 151 -9.99 11.63 -8.05
N VAL A 152 -9.09 10.83 -8.66
CA VAL A 152 -8.62 11.07 -10.03
C VAL A 152 -9.79 11.02 -11.01
N VAL A 153 -10.68 10.02 -10.90
CA VAL A 153 -11.87 9.92 -11.75
C VAL A 153 -12.79 11.13 -11.56
N ALA A 154 -13.03 11.57 -10.33
CA ALA A 154 -13.84 12.75 -10.05
C ALA A 154 -13.24 14.02 -10.67
N ASN A 155 -11.93 14.21 -10.55
CA ASN A 155 -11.22 15.36 -11.10
C ASN A 155 -11.24 15.36 -12.64
N VAL A 156 -11.06 14.20 -13.28
CA VAL A 156 -11.17 14.07 -14.74
C VAL A 156 -12.58 14.40 -15.22
N ASN A 157 -13.60 13.89 -14.54
CA ASN A 157 -14.99 14.18 -14.90
C ASN A 157 -15.31 15.67 -14.73
N GLN A 158 -14.84 16.31 -13.67
CA GLN A 158 -15.04 17.75 -13.46
C GLN A 158 -14.35 18.57 -14.57
N ALA A 159 -13.11 18.22 -14.92
CA ALA A 159 -12.38 18.90 -15.99
C ALA A 159 -13.08 18.77 -17.36
N LEU A 160 -13.70 17.62 -17.64
CA LEU A 160 -14.50 17.41 -18.85
C LEU A 160 -15.77 18.28 -18.86
N ILE A 161 -16.44 18.42 -17.71
CA ILE A 161 -17.62 19.28 -17.58
C ILE A 161 -17.24 20.75 -17.80
N ASP A 162 -16.14 21.20 -17.20
CA ASP A 162 -15.65 22.58 -17.34
C ASP A 162 -15.23 22.89 -18.78
N GLU A 163 -14.56 21.95 -19.46
CA GLU A 163 -14.20 22.05 -20.88
C GLU A 163 -15.45 22.22 -21.76
N ALA A 164 -16.49 21.41 -21.55
CA ALA A 164 -17.75 21.52 -22.26
C ALA A 164 -18.46 22.86 -22.00
N ALA A 165 -18.53 23.29 -20.74
CA ALA A 165 -19.13 24.56 -20.35
C ALA A 165 -18.41 25.76 -20.97
N MET A 166 -17.07 25.75 -21.01
CA MET A 166 -16.26 26.78 -21.66
C MET A 166 -16.48 26.83 -23.17
N ALA A 167 -16.60 25.67 -23.82
CA ALA A 167 -16.90 25.60 -25.25
C ALA A 167 -18.29 26.18 -25.56
N GLU A 168 -19.30 25.84 -24.76
CA GLU A 168 -20.65 26.40 -24.88
C GLU A 168 -20.66 27.92 -24.66
N ALA A 169 -20.00 28.42 -23.61
CA ALA A 169 -19.91 29.84 -23.32
C ALA A 169 -19.26 30.63 -24.47
N LYS A 170 -18.18 30.11 -25.04
CA LYS A 170 -17.52 30.69 -26.23
C LYS A 170 -18.40 30.68 -27.47
N SER A 171 -19.24 29.65 -27.63
CA SER A 171 -20.18 29.59 -28.75
C SER A 171 -21.31 30.61 -28.62
N LYS A 172 -21.81 30.83 -27.39
CA LYS A 172 -22.86 31.80 -27.08
C LYS A 172 -22.38 33.24 -27.14
N SER A 173 -21.12 33.52 -26.79
CA SER A 173 -20.55 34.89 -26.86
C SER A 173 -20.22 35.37 -28.28
N LYS A 174 -20.18 34.46 -29.27
CA LYS A 174 -19.95 34.78 -30.69
C LYS A 174 -21.25 34.99 -31.49
N ARG A 175 -22.42 34.78 -30.89
CA ARG A 175 -23.74 35.08 -31.46
C ARG A 175 -24.22 36.42 -30.93
#